data_AF-A0A8S4QXW9-F1
#
_entry.id   AF-A0A8S4QXW9-F1
#
_cell.length_a   1.000
_cell.length_b   1.000
_cell.length_c   1.000
_cell.angle_alpha   90.00
_cell.angle_beta   90.00
_cell.angle_gamma   90.00
#
_symmetry.space_group_name_H-M   'P 1'
#
loop_
_entity.id
_entity.type
_entity.pdbx_description
1 polymer ?
#
loop_
_entity_poly.entity_id
_entity_poly.type
_entity_poly.pdbx_seq_one_letter_code
_entity_poly.pdbx_strand_id
1 'polypeptide(L)'
;IGGTCEVDSDCQAGQLEIHCVKNVDGQGMCSCPDGLEEFEGLCLDTGLGLGDSCQHTRECTATANTVCDPRSNLCACSEGYQANDGVCSPIIGGTCSQDADCVIENTECKNGSVGFTCECKEGFLAYQDACWPGKMLSESINSL
;
A
#
# COMPACT_ATOMS: atom_id res chain seq x y z
N ILE A 1 -21.06 -13.87 7.91
CA ILE A 1 -21.59 -13.03 9.01
C ILE A 1 -23.11 -12.89 8.90
N GLY A 2 -23.83 -12.72 10.01
CA GLY A 2 -25.28 -12.49 10.04
C GLY A 2 -26.15 -13.74 9.87
N GLY A 3 -25.55 -14.91 9.65
CA GLY A 3 -26.25 -16.20 9.66
C GLY A 3 -26.57 -16.68 11.07
N THR A 4 -27.54 -17.57 11.20
CA THR A 4 -27.87 -18.21 12.49
C THR A 4 -26.87 -19.31 12.82
N CYS A 5 -26.57 -19.49 14.10
CA CYS A 5 -25.60 -20.48 14.58
C CYS A 5 -26.00 -21.04 15.94
N GLU A 6 -25.45 -22.20 16.29
CA GLU A 6 -25.52 -22.78 17.64
C GLU A 6 -24.15 -22.78 18.30
N VAL A 7 -23.07 -22.96 17.52
CA VAL A 7 -21.68 -22.97 17.96
C VAL A 7 -20.78 -22.19 17.00
N ASP A 8 -19.60 -21.77 17.46
CA ASP A 8 -18.65 -20.98 16.65
C ASP A 8 -18.25 -21.69 15.35
N SER A 9 -18.17 -23.02 15.33
CA SER A 9 -17.84 -23.79 14.12
C SER A 9 -18.91 -23.72 13.02
N ASP A 10 -20.11 -23.24 13.32
CA ASP A 10 -21.16 -22.99 12.32
C ASP A 10 -20.92 -21.70 11.53
N CYS A 11 -20.01 -20.86 12.02
CA CYS A 11 -19.72 -19.55 11.48
C CYS A 11 -18.42 -19.57 10.66
N GLN A 12 -18.48 -19.09 9.42
CA GLN A 12 -17.30 -18.93 8.57
C GLN A 12 -17.35 -17.59 7.83
N ALA A 13 -16.23 -16.86 7.82
CA ALA A 13 -16.05 -15.63 7.05
C ALA A 13 -14.57 -15.37 6.77
N GLY A 14 -14.17 -15.50 5.49
CA GLY A 14 -12.80 -15.20 5.08
C GLY A 14 -11.75 -16.06 5.76
N GLN A 15 -10.66 -15.43 6.20
CA GLN A 15 -9.51 -16.08 6.86
C GLN A 15 -9.50 -15.91 8.38
N LEU A 16 -10.31 -15.02 8.94
CA LEU A 16 -10.38 -14.78 10.38
C LEU A 16 -11.47 -15.64 11.05
N GLU A 17 -11.21 -16.01 12.30
CA GLU A 17 -12.19 -16.68 13.14
C GLU A 17 -13.31 -15.72 13.53
N ILE A 18 -14.55 -16.21 13.54
CA ILE A 18 -15.74 -15.44 13.87
C ILE A 18 -16.59 -16.19 14.90
N HIS A 19 -17.40 -15.46 15.67
CA HIS A 19 -18.07 -16.03 16.84
C HIS A 19 -19.58 -16.13 16.67
N CYS A 20 -20.16 -17.16 17.28
CA CYS A 20 -21.59 -17.28 17.47
C CYS A 20 -22.02 -16.54 18.72
N VAL A 21 -22.69 -15.39 18.56
CA VAL A 21 -23.16 -14.57 19.67
C VAL A 21 -24.68 -14.58 19.77
N LYS A 22 -25.23 -14.41 20.98
CA LYS A 22 -26.68 -14.36 21.18
C LYS A 22 -27.19 -12.94 20.94
N ASN A 23 -28.20 -12.80 20.09
CA ASN A 23 -28.91 -11.53 19.90
C ASN A 23 -29.90 -11.25 21.05
N VAL A 24 -30.63 -10.13 20.97
CA VAL A 24 -31.61 -9.71 21.99
C VAL A 24 -32.76 -10.71 22.20
N ASP A 25 -33.03 -11.54 21.20
CA ASP A 25 -34.07 -12.57 21.23
C ASP A 25 -33.54 -13.94 21.72
N GLY A 26 -32.25 -14.04 22.07
CA GLY A 26 -31.60 -15.28 22.49
C GLY A 26 -31.30 -16.26 21.35
N GLN A 27 -31.40 -15.81 20.10
CA GLN A 27 -30.99 -16.58 18.92
C GLN A 27 -29.49 -16.40 18.68
N GLY A 28 -28.78 -17.48 18.31
CA GLY A 28 -27.38 -17.39 17.94
C GLY A 28 -27.22 -16.81 16.55
N MET A 29 -26.32 -15.84 16.41
CA MET A 29 -26.00 -15.14 15.16
C MET A 29 -24.49 -14.97 15.03
N CYS A 30 -23.95 -15.29 13.85
CA CYS A 30 -22.52 -15.14 13.57
C CYS A 30 -22.13 -13.65 13.50
N SER A 31 -21.15 -13.25 14.29
CA SER A 31 -20.67 -11.87 14.40
C SER A 31 -19.14 -11.80 14.44
N CYS A 32 -18.60 -10.62 14.14
CA CYS A 32 -17.16 -10.39 14.23
C CYS A 32 -16.72 -10.31 15.70
N PRO A 33 -15.51 -10.79 16.01
CA PRO A 33 -14.85 -10.51 17.29
C PRO A 33 -14.73 -9.01 17.57
N ASP A 34 -14.66 -8.65 18.86
CA ASP A 34 -14.43 -7.27 19.28
C ASP A 34 -13.14 -6.71 18.67
N GLY A 35 -13.20 -5.48 18.15
CA GLY A 35 -12.06 -4.80 17.55
C GLY A 35 -11.92 -4.99 16.04
N LEU A 36 -12.70 -5.88 15.43
CA LEU A 36 -12.74 -6.06 13.97
C LEU A 36 -13.98 -5.39 13.36
N GLU A 37 -13.84 -4.85 12.15
CA GLU A 37 -14.93 -4.22 11.40
C GLU A 37 -15.56 -5.20 10.42
N GLU A 38 -16.89 -5.32 10.44
CA GLU A 38 -17.60 -6.07 9.41
C GLU A 38 -17.62 -5.28 8.10
N PHE A 39 -17.13 -5.89 7.03
CA PHE A 39 -17.19 -5.32 5.69
C PHE A 39 -17.39 -6.40 4.64
N GLU A 40 -18.50 -6.31 3.90
CA GLU A 40 -18.87 -7.24 2.81
C GLU A 40 -18.84 -8.73 3.25
N GLY A 41 -19.26 -9.00 4.48
CA GLY A 41 -19.32 -10.35 5.04
C GLY A 41 -17.98 -10.89 5.56
N LEU A 42 -16.92 -10.08 5.53
CA LEU A 42 -15.62 -10.34 6.17
C LEU A 42 -15.55 -9.58 7.49
N CYS A 43 -14.70 -10.08 8.40
CA CYS A 43 -14.22 -9.28 9.52
C CYS A 43 -12.84 -8.77 9.14
N LEU A 44 -12.67 -7.46 9.16
CA LEU A 44 -11.44 -6.78 8.76
C LEU A 44 -10.73 -6.25 9.99
N ASP A 45 -9.41 -6.44 10.02
CA ASP A 45 -8.54 -5.78 10.99
C ASP A 45 -8.20 -4.34 10.54
N THR A 46 -7.51 -3.57 11.38
CA THR A 46 -7.02 -2.23 11.01
C THR A 46 -5.59 -2.04 11.48
N GLY A 47 -4.87 -1.14 10.83
CA GLY A 47 -3.47 -0.84 11.17
C GLY A 47 -2.48 -1.90 10.69
N LEU A 48 -2.84 -2.74 9.70
CA LEU A 48 -1.89 -3.67 9.10
C LEU A 48 -0.83 -2.91 8.28
N GLY A 49 0.42 -3.31 8.44
CA GLY A 49 1.59 -2.76 7.79
C GLY A 49 2.12 -3.63 6.66
N LEU A 50 3.16 -3.15 5.98
CA LEU A 50 3.77 -3.85 4.86
C LEU A 50 4.22 -5.27 5.24
N GLY A 51 3.78 -6.26 4.47
CA GLY A 51 4.06 -7.67 4.69
C GLY A 51 3.07 -8.40 5.60
N ASP A 52 2.16 -7.70 6.27
CA ASP A 52 1.10 -8.33 7.06
C ASP A 52 0.06 -8.99 6.15
N SER A 53 -0.49 -10.12 6.61
CA SER A 53 -1.56 -10.83 5.88
C SER A 53 -2.86 -10.06 5.93
N CYS A 54 -3.49 -9.91 4.77
CA CYS A 54 -4.72 -9.14 4.61
C CYS A 54 -5.71 -9.91 3.73
N GLN A 55 -6.98 -9.61 3.92
CA GLN A 55 -8.12 -10.05 3.12
C GLN A 55 -8.61 -8.92 2.21
N HIS A 56 -8.45 -7.67 2.64
CA HIS A 56 -8.92 -6.49 1.95
C HIS A 56 -8.02 -5.27 2.18
N THR A 57 -7.93 -4.39 1.18
CA THR A 57 -7.11 -3.15 1.23
C THR A 57 -7.43 -2.24 2.42
N ARG A 58 -8.66 -2.31 2.94
CA ARG A 58 -9.08 -1.51 4.11
C ARG A 58 -8.30 -1.84 5.39
N GLU A 59 -7.71 -3.02 5.47
CA GLU A 59 -6.93 -3.44 6.62
C GLU A 59 -5.53 -2.79 6.62
N CYS A 60 -4.96 -2.60 5.42
CA CYS A 60 -3.62 -2.07 5.18
C CYS A 60 -3.57 -0.54 5.37
N THR A 61 -3.57 -0.09 6.63
CA THR A 61 -3.71 1.32 7.00
C THR A 61 -2.58 1.87 7.87
N ALA A 62 -1.56 1.05 8.19
CA ALA A 62 -0.41 1.52 8.98
C ALA A 62 0.38 2.64 8.29
N THR A 63 0.43 2.61 6.96
CA THR A 63 1.09 3.61 6.12
C THR A 63 0.18 4.01 4.96
N ALA A 64 0.34 5.22 4.41
CA ALA A 64 -0.34 5.63 3.19
C ALA A 64 0.16 4.85 1.96
N ASN A 65 -0.63 4.83 0.90
CA ASN A 65 -0.29 4.20 -0.38
C ASN A 65 -0.02 2.69 -0.28
N THR A 66 -0.72 2.01 0.63
CA THR A 66 -0.72 0.56 0.77
C THR A 66 -2.02 -0.05 0.28
N VAL A 67 -1.94 -1.26 -0.26
CA VAL A 67 -3.06 -2.08 -0.72
C VAL A 67 -2.85 -3.52 -0.30
N CYS A 68 -3.94 -4.30 -0.24
CA CYS A 68 -3.80 -5.74 -0.12
C CYS A 68 -3.52 -6.32 -1.51
N ASP A 69 -2.31 -6.86 -1.75
CA ASP A 69 -1.98 -7.45 -3.06
C ASP A 69 -2.74 -8.78 -3.24
N PRO A 70 -3.64 -8.89 -4.23
CA PRO A 70 -4.46 -10.09 -4.41
C PRO A 70 -3.68 -11.35 -4.79
N ARG A 71 -2.39 -11.23 -5.14
CA ARG A 71 -1.53 -12.37 -5.50
C ARG A 71 -0.86 -12.99 -4.28
N SER A 72 -0.45 -12.16 -3.31
CA SER A 72 0.23 -12.60 -2.10
C SER A 72 -0.69 -12.64 -0.88
N ASN A 73 -1.82 -11.92 -0.91
CA ASN A 73 -2.67 -11.60 0.24
C ASN A 73 -1.88 -10.91 1.37
N LEU A 74 -0.89 -10.10 1.00
CA LEU A 74 -0.11 -9.30 1.94
C LEU A 74 -0.28 -7.81 1.62
N CYS A 75 -0.22 -6.98 2.65
CA CYS A 75 -0.16 -5.54 2.48
C CYS A 75 1.13 -5.17 1.74
N ALA A 76 0.99 -4.46 0.63
CA ALA A 76 2.06 -4.04 -0.24
C ALA A 76 1.84 -2.59 -0.68
N CYS A 77 2.85 -1.96 -1.28
CA CYS A 77 2.67 -0.62 -1.85
C CYS A 77 1.78 -0.65 -3.08
N SER A 78 0.94 0.38 -3.22
CA SER A 78 0.10 0.58 -4.39
C SER A 78 0.95 0.89 -5.62
N GLU A 79 0.33 0.80 -6.79
CA GLU A 79 0.97 1.18 -8.05
C GLU A 79 1.54 2.61 -7.99
N GLY A 80 2.77 2.79 -8.49
CA GLY A 80 3.50 4.06 -8.42
C GLY A 80 4.29 4.28 -7.12
N TYR A 81 4.28 3.31 -6.20
CA TYR A 81 5.01 3.38 -4.94
C TYR A 81 5.83 2.11 -4.72
N GLN A 82 6.90 2.25 -3.94
CA GLN A 82 7.75 1.14 -3.51
C GLN A 82 8.00 1.20 -2.01
N ALA A 83 8.27 0.03 -1.43
CA ALA A 83 8.60 -0.07 -0.02
C ALA A 83 10.00 0.51 0.22
N ASN A 84 10.09 1.47 1.12
CA ASN A 84 11.33 2.07 1.59
C ASN A 84 11.23 2.28 3.10
N ASP A 85 12.08 1.62 3.90
CA ASP A 85 12.09 1.72 5.37
C ASP A 85 10.71 1.59 6.05
N GLY A 86 9.88 0.66 5.56
CA GLY A 86 8.55 0.40 6.12
C GLY A 86 7.46 1.38 5.67
N VAL A 87 7.78 2.32 4.78
CA VAL A 87 6.80 3.22 4.16
C VAL A 87 6.74 3.08 2.63
N CYS A 88 5.59 3.40 2.04
CA CYS A 88 5.44 3.42 0.60
C CYS A 88 5.80 4.79 0.05
N SER A 89 6.97 4.85 -0.59
CA SER A 89 7.50 6.07 -1.20
C SER A 89 7.30 6.05 -2.71
N PRO A 90 7.01 7.19 -3.35
CA PRO A 90 6.87 7.27 -4.80
C PRO A 90 8.10 6.75 -5.53
N ILE A 91 7.88 6.05 -6.65
CA ILE A 91 8.95 5.68 -7.59
C ILE A 91 9.37 6.89 -8.45
N ILE A 92 10.41 6.75 -9.28
CA ILE A 92 10.70 7.74 -10.32
C ILE A 92 9.49 7.87 -11.27
N GLY A 93 8.96 9.08 -11.42
CA GLY A 93 7.71 9.38 -12.14
C GLY A 93 6.44 9.28 -11.28
N GLY A 94 6.55 8.82 -10.03
CA GLY A 94 5.45 8.79 -9.07
C GLY A 94 5.13 10.19 -8.52
N THR A 95 3.87 10.40 -8.14
CA THR A 95 3.39 11.70 -7.62
C THR A 95 4.05 12.06 -6.30
N CYS A 96 4.42 13.33 -6.14
CA CYS A 96 5.00 13.88 -4.91
C CYS A 96 4.38 15.24 -4.58
N SER A 97 4.55 15.69 -3.33
CA SER A 97 4.19 17.04 -2.89
C SER A 97 5.41 17.87 -2.51
N GLN A 98 6.49 17.22 -2.07
CA GLN A 98 7.74 17.85 -1.64
C GLN A 98 8.93 16.93 -1.90
N ASP A 99 10.15 17.48 -1.94
CA ASP A 99 11.37 16.72 -2.22
C ASP A 99 11.59 15.55 -1.25
N ALA A 100 11.18 15.71 0.01
CA ALA A 100 11.32 14.67 1.02
C ALA A 100 10.47 13.41 0.75
N ASP A 101 9.47 13.50 -0.13
CA ASP A 101 8.71 12.34 -0.57
C ASP A 101 9.54 11.45 -1.52
N CYS A 102 10.49 12.05 -2.24
CA CYS A 102 11.32 11.39 -3.24
C CYS A 102 12.57 10.79 -2.58
N VAL A 103 12.43 9.58 -2.04
CA VAL A 103 13.48 8.91 -1.25
C VAL A 103 14.57 8.24 -2.08
N ILE A 104 14.35 8.06 -3.39
CA ILE A 104 15.35 7.48 -4.29
C ILE A 104 16.52 8.45 -4.43
N GLU A 105 17.74 7.93 -4.32
CA GLU A 105 18.94 8.78 -4.38
C GLU A 105 18.97 9.61 -5.67
N ASN A 106 19.35 10.88 -5.55
CA ASN A 106 19.41 11.83 -6.65
C ASN A 106 18.06 12.13 -7.33
N THR A 107 16.94 11.96 -6.61
CA THR A 107 15.63 12.46 -7.04
C THR A 107 15.21 13.73 -6.30
N GLU A 108 14.32 14.51 -6.93
CA GLU A 108 13.65 15.69 -6.37
C GLU A 108 12.22 15.79 -6.90
N CYS A 109 11.35 16.51 -6.20
CA CYS A 109 9.96 16.66 -6.59
C CYS A 109 9.80 17.79 -7.61
N LYS A 110 9.58 17.45 -8.88
CA LYS A 110 9.51 18.42 -9.98
C LYS A 110 8.10 18.57 -10.51
N ASN A 111 7.71 19.81 -10.81
CA ASN A 111 6.51 20.09 -11.57
C ASN A 111 6.78 19.84 -13.08
N GLY A 112 6.24 18.74 -13.59
CA GLY A 112 6.28 18.36 -14.99
C GLY A 112 4.95 18.55 -15.71
N SER A 113 4.80 17.90 -16.87
CA SER A 113 3.59 18.00 -17.70
C SER A 113 2.34 17.34 -17.10
N VAL A 114 2.53 16.45 -16.12
CA VAL A 114 1.46 15.66 -15.47
C VAL A 114 1.28 16.03 -13.99
N GLY A 115 1.91 17.12 -13.53
CA GLY A 115 1.92 17.56 -12.14
C GLY A 115 3.27 17.35 -11.47
N PHE A 116 3.26 17.33 -10.14
CA PHE A 116 4.46 17.12 -9.33
C PHE A 116 4.81 15.64 -9.24
N THR A 117 5.97 15.26 -9.77
CA THR A 117 6.47 13.88 -9.77
C THR A 117 7.93 13.81 -9.33
N CYS A 118 8.33 12.68 -8.75
CA CYS A 118 9.72 12.42 -8.41
C CYS A 118 10.54 12.23 -9.68
N GLU A 119 11.49 13.12 -9.93
CA GLU A 119 12.35 13.10 -11.11
C GLU A 119 13.82 13.13 -10.71
N CYS A 120 14.70 12.67 -11.59
CA CYS A 120 16.13 12.80 -11.36
C CYS A 120 16.56 14.28 -11.28
N LYS A 121 17.48 14.57 -10.36
CA LYS A 121 18.15 15.87 -10.24
C LYS A 121 18.91 16.21 -11.52
N GLU A 122 19.18 17.50 -11.71
CA GLU A 122 19.98 17.95 -12.85
C GLU A 122 21.34 17.21 -12.90
N GLY A 123 21.73 16.78 -14.09
CA GLY A 123 22.94 15.98 -14.29
C GLY A 123 22.76 14.48 -14.07
N PHE A 124 21.57 13.99 -13.70
CA PHE A 124 21.26 12.57 -13.59
C PHE A 124 20.21 12.13 -14.61
N LEU A 125 20.32 10.89 -15.07
CA LEU A 125 19.40 10.25 -16.01
C LEU A 125 18.72 9.05 -15.34
N ALA A 126 17.40 8.96 -15.49
CA ALA A 126 16.62 7.83 -15.02
C ALA A 126 16.97 6.58 -15.84
N TYR A 127 17.35 5.51 -15.16
CA TYR A 127 17.49 4.18 -15.76
C TYR A 127 17.03 3.14 -14.74
N GLN A 128 15.95 2.43 -15.11
CA GLN A 128 15.23 1.53 -14.21
C GLN A 128 14.67 2.28 -12.99
N ASP A 129 15.06 1.87 -11.79
CA ASP A 129 14.63 2.37 -10.50
C ASP A 129 15.63 3.35 -9.86
N ALA A 130 16.64 3.81 -10.62
CA ALA A 130 17.70 4.68 -10.13
C ALA A 130 18.05 5.84 -11.07
N CYS A 131 18.63 6.88 -10.48
CA CYS A 131 19.16 8.05 -11.17
C CYS A 131 20.69 7.93 -11.28
N TRP A 132 21.21 7.83 -12.50
CA TRP A 132 22.63 7.65 -12.76
C TRP A 132 23.26 8.96 -13.27
N PRO A 133 24.52 9.26 -12.92
CA PRO A 133 25.21 10.43 -13.47
C PRO A 133 25.17 10.42 -15.01
N GLY A 134 24.49 11.39 -15.59
CA GLY A 134 24.50 11.64 -17.02
C GLY A 134 25.84 12.26 -17.39
N LYS A 135 26.59 11.62 -18.29
CA LYS A 135 27.70 12.33 -18.93
C LYS A 135 27.09 13.48 -19.71
N MET A 136 27.39 14.73 -19.34
CA MET A 136 27.17 15.86 -20.21
C MET A 136 27.95 15.61 -21.50
N LEU A 137 27.26 15.28 -22.60
CA LEU A 137 27.83 15.37 -23.94
C LEU A 137 27.90 16.86 -24.32
N SER A 138 28.71 17.62 -23.59
CA SER A 138 28.95 19.03 -23.91
C SER A 138 30.37 19.46 -23.58
N GLU A 139 31.37 18.65 -23.94
CA GLU A 139 32.71 19.18 -24.15
C GLU A 139 33.34 18.58 -25.42
N SER A 140 33.60 19.47 -26.38
CA SER A 140 34.48 19.30 -27.56
C SER A 140 33.87 18.79 -28.88
N ILE A 141 33.08 19.62 -29.57
CA ILE A 141 33.25 19.81 -31.03
C ILE A 141 33.56 21.29 -31.27
N ASN A 142 34.79 21.66 -30.95
CA ASN A 142 35.45 22.84 -31.50
C ASN A 142 36.96 22.60 -31.39
N SER A 143 37.49 21.76 -32.28
CA SER A 143 38.86 21.91 -32.77
C SER A 143 39.11 21.00 -33.98
N LEU A 144 39.49 21.67 -35.08
CA LEU A 144 39.98 21.20 -36.40
C LEU A 144 38.95 20.80 -37.44
#